data_AF-A0A1F6AQV3-F1
#
_entry.id   AF-A0A1F6AQV3-F1
#
_cell.length_a   1.000
_cell.length_b   1.000
_cell.length_c   1.000
_cell.angle_alpha   90.00
_cell.angle_beta   90.00
_cell.angle_gamma   90.00
#
_symmetry.space_group_name_H-M   'P 1'
#
loop_
_entity.id
_entity.type
_entity.pdbx_description
1 polymer ?
#
loop_
_entity_poly.entity_id
_entity_poly.type
_entity_poly.pdbx_seq_one_letter_code
_entity_poly.pdbx_strand_id
1 'polypeptide(L)'
;MDTSSNIDELTKRLLPLTVLRRKAGEVLAKLPEVGSYLVTKDGKPVAKLSALVTIEHKETVKERLTRLKPLIGGIKLGIGMTPKQLNKLLDKRYEEMLPR
;
A
#
# COMPACT_ATOMS: atom_id res chain seq x y z
N MET A 1 -20.58 -33.73 -3.18
CA MET A 1 -19.62 -32.61 -3.24
C MET A 1 -18.71 -32.77 -2.04
N ASP A 2 -17.47 -33.17 -2.32
CA ASP A 2 -16.56 -33.80 -1.37
C ASP A 2 -15.98 -32.80 -0.38
N THR A 3 -16.41 -32.89 0.88
CA THR A 3 -15.96 -32.02 1.98
C THR A 3 -14.52 -32.32 2.42
N SER A 4 -13.99 -33.51 2.13
CA SER A 4 -12.64 -33.94 2.47
C SER A 4 -11.57 -33.15 1.72
N SER A 5 -11.77 -32.91 0.41
CA SER A 5 -10.81 -32.20 -0.44
C SER A 5 -10.55 -30.76 0.02
N ASN A 6 -11.51 -30.13 0.69
CA ASN A 6 -11.44 -28.75 1.15
C ASN A 6 -10.62 -28.61 2.46
N ILE A 7 -10.61 -29.66 3.31
CA ILE A 7 -9.85 -29.68 4.57
C ILE A 7 -8.34 -29.81 4.28
N ASP A 8 -7.97 -30.59 3.27
CA ASP A 8 -6.58 -30.78 2.85
C ASP A 8 -5.99 -29.51 2.22
N GLU A 9 -6.81 -28.67 1.57
CA GLU A 9 -6.37 -27.37 1.08
C GLU A 9 -6.17 -26.36 2.22
N LEU A 10 -7.03 -26.40 3.24
CA LEU A 10 -6.91 -25.54 4.42
C LEU A 10 -5.66 -25.87 5.24
N THR A 11 -5.35 -27.15 5.42
CA THR A 11 -4.15 -27.57 6.16
C THR A 11 -2.85 -27.15 5.47
N LYS A 12 -2.81 -27.13 4.12
CA LYS A 12 -1.66 -26.59 3.36
C LYS A 12 -1.43 -25.09 3.59
N ARG A 13 -2.45 -24.35 4.05
CA ARG A 13 -2.36 -22.92 4.37
C ARG A 13 -2.08 -22.63 5.85
N LEU A 14 -2.08 -23.65 6.71
CA LEU A 14 -1.72 -23.51 8.14
C LEU A 14 -0.21 -23.60 8.31
N LEU A 15 0.38 -22.57 8.92
CA LEU A 15 1.82 -22.49 9.14
C LEU A 15 2.14 -22.32 10.62
N PRO A 16 2.72 -23.32 11.29
CA PRO A 16 3.18 -23.17 12.66
C PRO A 16 4.30 -22.12 12.76
N LEU A 17 4.25 -21.30 13.82
CA LEU A 17 5.23 -20.24 14.08
C LEU A 17 6.67 -20.79 14.19
N THR A 18 6.82 -22.01 14.70
CA THR A 18 8.11 -22.70 14.79
C THR A 18 8.70 -23.01 13.41
N VAL A 19 7.86 -23.42 12.45
CA VAL A 19 8.27 -23.70 11.06
C VAL A 19 8.62 -22.39 10.35
N LEU A 20 7.80 -21.35 10.52
CA LEU A 20 8.09 -20.02 9.97
C LEU A 20 9.44 -19.50 10.47
N ARG A 21 9.77 -19.66 11.75
CA ARG A 21 11.06 -19.22 12.31
C ARG A 21 12.26 -20.00 11.78
N ARG A 22 12.13 -21.32 11.61
CA ARG A 22 13.24 -22.19 11.15
C ARG A 22 13.49 -22.09 9.64
N LYS A 23 12.44 -21.84 8.86
CA LYS A 23 12.46 -21.91 7.39
C LYS A 23 11.85 -20.67 6.73
N ALA A 24 12.10 -19.50 7.29
CA ALA A 24 11.51 -18.25 6.82
C ALA A 24 11.75 -18.02 5.32
N GLY A 25 12.97 -18.26 4.83
CA GLY A 25 13.32 -18.06 3.43
C GLY A 25 12.53 -18.94 2.46
N GLU A 26 12.41 -20.24 2.75
CA GLU A 26 11.64 -21.18 1.92
C GLU A 26 10.13 -20.84 1.92
N VAL A 27 9.60 -20.42 3.07
CA VAL A 27 8.19 -20.04 3.20
C VAL A 27 7.90 -18.75 2.43
N LEU A 28 8.78 -17.75 2.53
CA LEU A 28 8.65 -16.48 1.81
C LEU A 28 8.77 -16.68 0.30
N ALA A 29 9.61 -17.61 -0.16
CA ALA A 29 9.74 -17.94 -1.59
C ALA A 29 8.48 -18.57 -2.17
N LYS A 30 7.73 -19.37 -1.39
CA LYS A 30 6.48 -20.02 -1.82
C LYS A 30 5.21 -19.18 -1.57
N LEU A 31 5.32 -18.13 -0.77
CA LEU A 31 4.24 -17.20 -0.46
C LEU A 31 3.53 -16.59 -1.69
N PRO A 32 4.22 -16.27 -2.82
CA PRO A 32 3.56 -15.75 -4.03
C PRO A 32 2.66 -16.78 -4.71
N GLU A 33 3.02 -18.06 -4.67
CA GLU A 33 2.26 -19.15 -5.30
C GLU A 33 1.03 -19.54 -4.48
N VAL A 34 1.16 -19.54 -3.15
CA VAL A 34 0.08 -19.92 -2.21
C VAL A 34 -0.82 -18.74 -1.86
N GLY A 35 -0.34 -17.50 -2.04
CA GLY A 35 -1.04 -16.25 -1.80
C GLY A 35 -1.08 -15.84 -0.32
N SER A 36 -1.51 -16.74 0.57
CA SER A 36 -1.49 -16.46 2.02
C SER A 36 -1.39 -17.69 2.91
N TYR A 37 -0.67 -17.54 4.03
CA TYR A 37 -0.60 -18.49 5.13
C TYR A 37 -1.28 -17.93 6.39
N LEU A 38 -1.94 -18.81 7.13
CA LEU A 38 -2.40 -18.54 8.49
C LEU A 38 -1.35 -19.04 9.48
N VAL A 39 -0.71 -18.12 10.19
CA VAL A 39 0.34 -18.44 11.16
C VAL A 39 -0.30 -18.86 12.48
N THR A 40 0.06 -20.05 12.96
CA THR A 40 -0.47 -20.61 14.21
C THR A 40 0.59 -20.72 15.29
N LYS A 41 0.21 -20.51 16.55
CA LYS A 41 1.02 -20.78 17.74
C LYS A 41 0.17 -21.60 18.70
N ASP A 42 0.70 -22.72 19.18
CA ASP A 42 0.00 -23.61 20.13
C ASP A 42 -1.43 -23.98 19.66
N GLY A 43 -1.57 -24.25 18.35
CA GLY A 43 -2.85 -24.61 17.72
C GLY A 43 -3.83 -23.44 17.49
N LYS A 44 -3.49 -22.21 17.90
CA LYS A 44 -4.33 -21.03 17.70
C LYS A 44 -3.80 -20.15 16.57
N PRO A 45 -4.65 -19.58 15.71
CA PRO A 45 -4.22 -18.60 14.71
C PRO A 45 -3.80 -17.29 15.39
N VAL A 46 -2.64 -16.77 15.02
CA VAL A 46 -2.04 -15.57 15.62
C VAL A 46 -1.84 -14.47 14.59
N ALA A 47 -1.55 -14.81 13.35
CA ALA A 47 -1.33 -13.83 12.28
C ALA A 47 -1.67 -14.40 10.91
N LYS A 48 -1.85 -13.52 9.92
CA LYS A 48 -1.94 -13.88 8.51
C LYS A 48 -0.71 -13.33 7.80
N LEU A 49 0.00 -14.19 7.08
CA LEU A 49 1.09 -13.82 6.20
C LEU A 49 0.55 -13.80 4.77
N SER A 50 0.61 -12.65 4.11
CA SER A 50 0.21 -12.49 2.71
C SER A 50 1.38 -11.93 1.91
N ALA A 51 1.48 -12.30 0.65
CA ALA A 51 2.43 -11.67 -0.25
C ALA A 51 2.16 -10.15 -0.26
N LEU A 52 3.23 -9.35 -0.17
CA LEU A 52 3.11 -7.93 -0.35
C LEU A 52 2.77 -7.70 -1.82
N VAL A 53 1.50 -7.44 -2.11
CA VAL A 53 1.11 -6.90 -3.40
C VAL A 53 1.67 -5.48 -3.39
N THR A 54 2.87 -5.30 -3.94
CA THR A 54 3.30 -3.97 -4.34
C THR A 54 2.23 -3.50 -5.30
N ILE A 55 1.33 -2.64 -4.83
CA ILE A 55 0.44 -1.91 -5.72
C ILE A 55 1.40 -0.98 -6.45
N GLU A 56 2.04 -1.49 -7.51
CA GLU A 56 2.59 -0.62 -8.53
C GLU A 56 1.37 0.14 -9.04
N HIS A 57 1.16 1.34 -8.51
CA HIS A 57 0.31 2.32 -9.12
C HIS A 57 0.94 2.59 -10.50
N LYS A 58 0.59 1.76 -11.49
CA LYS A 58 0.56 2.13 -12.91
C LYS A 58 -0.52 3.19 -13.06
N GLU A 59 -0.35 4.32 -12.39
CA GLU A 59 -1.12 5.50 -12.74
C GLU A 59 -0.68 5.89 -14.14
N THR A 60 -1.60 5.71 -15.08
CA THR A 60 -1.37 6.15 -16.44
C THR A 60 -1.22 7.67 -16.40
N VAL A 61 -0.38 8.25 -17.26
CA VAL A 61 -0.21 9.72 -17.35
C VAL A 61 -1.56 10.45 -17.41
N LYS A 62 -2.58 9.83 -18.02
CA LYS A 62 -3.98 10.30 -18.06
C LYS A 62 -4.66 10.38 -16.68
N GLU A 63 -4.47 9.40 -15.81
CA GLU A 63 -5.08 9.36 -14.46
C GLU A 63 -4.43 10.39 -13.53
N ARG A 64 -3.12 10.61 -13.71
CA ARG A 64 -2.39 11.69 -13.04
C ARG A 64 -2.89 13.07 -13.48
N LEU A 65 -3.12 13.25 -14.78
CA LEU A 65 -3.68 14.47 -15.37
C LEU A 65 -5.12 14.74 -14.93
N THR A 66 -5.97 13.72 -14.80
CA THR A 66 -7.34 13.90 -14.31
C THR A 66 -7.40 14.28 -12.83
N ARG A 67 -6.47 13.80 -11.99
CA ARG A 67 -6.33 14.26 -10.60
C ARG A 67 -5.82 15.69 -10.50
N LEU A 68 -4.92 16.10 -11.39
CA LEU A 68 -4.39 17.47 -11.43
C LEU A 68 -5.37 18.49 -12.02
N LYS A 69 -6.24 18.10 -12.95
CA LYS A 69 -7.26 18.99 -13.55
C LYS A 69 -8.11 19.78 -12.54
N PRO A 70 -8.70 19.19 -11.49
CA PRO A 70 -9.46 19.94 -10.49
C PRO A 70 -8.58 20.84 -9.61
N LEU A 71 -7.33 20.44 -9.34
CA LEU A 71 -6.37 21.28 -8.59
C LEU A 71 -5.93 22.50 -9.39
N ILE A 72 -5.76 22.35 -10.71
CA ILE A 72 -5.51 23.46 -11.64
C ILE A 72 -6.78 24.31 -11.82
N GLY A 73 -7.96 23.68 -11.79
CA GLY A 73 -9.26 24.35 -11.76
C GLY A 73 -9.51 25.16 -10.48
N GLY A 74 -8.87 24.80 -9.37
CA GLY A 74 -8.86 25.56 -8.12
C GLY A 74 -8.09 26.89 -8.20
N ILE A 75 -7.15 27.03 -9.15
CA ILE A 75 -6.54 28.33 -9.46
C ILE A 75 -7.56 29.26 -10.16
N LYS A 76 -8.61 28.69 -10.76
CA LYS A 76 -9.76 29.44 -11.29
C LYS A 76 -10.87 29.67 -10.26
N LEU A 77 -10.67 29.40 -8.96
CA LEU A 77 -11.61 29.84 -7.92
C LEU A 77 -11.41 31.34 -7.65
N GLY A 78 -11.91 32.18 -8.56
CA GLY A 78 -12.24 33.60 -8.34
C GLY A 78 -11.09 34.56 -7.99
N ILE A 79 -9.91 34.06 -7.66
CA ILE A 79 -8.72 34.84 -7.39
C ILE A 79 -7.99 34.86 -8.73
N GLY A 80 -8.06 35.98 -9.46
CA GLY A 80 -7.32 36.21 -10.70
C GLY A 80 -5.79 36.26 -10.50
N MET A 81 -5.24 35.41 -9.64
CA MET A 81 -3.83 35.31 -9.36
C MET A 81 -3.17 34.31 -10.30
N THR A 82 -2.23 34.83 -11.07
CA THR A 82 -1.32 34.01 -11.86
C THR A 82 -0.38 33.21 -10.95
N PRO A 83 0.16 32.07 -11.40
CA PRO A 83 1.13 31.28 -10.62
C PRO A 83 2.32 32.10 -10.11
N LYS A 84 2.76 33.13 -10.87
CA LYS A 84 3.82 34.05 -10.46
C LYS A 84 3.45 34.88 -9.21
N GLN A 85 2.20 35.32 -9.12
CA GLN A 85 1.71 36.08 -7.96
C GLN A 85 1.58 35.19 -6.73
N LEU A 86 1.17 33.94 -6.90
CA LEU A 86 1.10 32.96 -5.81
C LEU A 86 2.49 32.67 -5.24
N ASN A 87 3.48 32.39 -6.09
CA ASN A 87 4.85 32.14 -5.62
C ASN A 87 5.41 33.34 -4.85
N LYS A 88 5.20 34.56 -5.36
CA LYS A 88 5.65 35.78 -4.67
C LYS A 88 4.99 35.98 -3.30
N LEU A 89 3.74 35.54 -3.13
CA LEU A 89 3.05 35.58 -1.83
C LEU A 89 3.63 34.54 -0.86
N LEU A 90 3.90 33.33 -1.36
CA LEU A 90 4.51 32.27 -0.57
C LEU A 90 5.93 32.66 -0.13
N ASP A 91 6.75 33.21 -1.02
CA ASP A 91 8.12 33.65 -0.71
C ASP A 91 8.13 34.70 0.40
N LYS A 92 7.25 35.71 0.33
CA LYS A 92 7.10 36.70 1.42
C LYS A 92 6.72 36.07 2.75
N ARG A 93 5.81 35.08 2.73
CA ARG A 93 5.42 34.37 3.96
C ARG A 93 6.56 33.54 4.54
N TYR A 94 7.38 32.93 3.69
CA TYR A 94 8.57 32.21 4.14
C TYR A 94 9.60 33.15 4.76
N GLU A 95 9.84 34.33 4.18
CA GLU A 95 10.73 35.36 4.75
C GLU A 95 10.27 35.85 6.12
N GLU A 96 8.96 35.99 6.35
CA GLU A 96 8.39 36.37 7.64
C GLU A 96 8.53 35.28 8.73
N MET A 97 8.57 34.01 8.33
CA MET A 97 8.65 32.87 9.25
C MET A 97 10.08 32.41 9.53
N LEU A 98 11.07 32.93 8.80
CA LEU A 98 12.47 32.68 9.09
C LEU A 98 12.89 33.52 10.31
N PRO A 99 13.35 32.89 11.41
CA PRO A 99 13.92 33.62 12.51
C PRO A 99 15.19 34.35 12.03
N ARG A 100 15.29 35.64 12.36
CA ARG A 100 16.44 36.49 12.04
C ARG A 100 17.63 36.20 12.93
#